data_AF-A0A9P5BY71-F1
#
_entry.id   AF-A0A9P5BY71-F1
#
_cell.length_a   1.000
_cell.length_b   1.000
_cell.length_c   1.000
_cell.angle_alpha   90.00
_cell.angle_beta   90.00
_cell.angle_gamma   90.00
#
_symmetry.space_group_name_H-M   'P 1'
#
loop_
_entity.id
_entity.type
_entity.pdbx_description
1 polymer ?
#
loop_
_entity_poly.entity_id
_entity_poly.type
_entity_poly.pdbx_seq_one_letter_code
_entity_poly.pdbx_strand_id
1 'polypeptide(L)'
;MSSKLSRKRSRLTLDSDDDEDEQLRQPSPALSSLSDTLKRSKTQCELDELDIIEPKDAWTVDIGAILARPALAAPPGSGLIPHNNWQRYKKGDSVTVLCVQGNMQLHYNLLCSALDDLYSVSPSLQAIILCHDPSTHKPSTTAPFSLPLISAVDPPNNHFVRLGLLHPLGGGKFPLDALAVVDSKGRRRLVLPFGWGAGKHVDTPAGKRIQNKMMMLLKHCIETLEREA
;
A
#
# COMPACT_ATOMS: atom_id res chain seq x y z
N MET A 1 8.24 48.81 5.56
CA MET A 1 7.83 47.79 6.54
C MET A 1 8.99 46.83 6.76
N SER A 2 9.18 46.43 8.01
CA SER A 2 10.45 46.06 8.65
C SER A 2 10.97 44.66 8.31
N SER A 3 12.18 44.57 7.75
CA SER A 3 12.98 43.35 7.68
C SER A 3 13.94 43.29 8.89
N LYS A 4 13.69 42.39 9.84
CA LYS A 4 14.58 42.14 10.98
C LYS A 4 15.50 40.96 10.67
N LEU A 5 16.72 41.27 10.23
CA LEU A 5 17.85 40.34 10.24
C LEU A 5 18.45 40.33 11.65
N SER A 6 18.27 39.22 12.37
CA SER A 6 18.95 38.99 13.65
C SER A 6 20.25 38.23 13.41
N ARG A 7 21.37 38.97 13.40
CA ARG A 7 22.71 38.45 13.63
C ARG A 7 23.14 38.91 15.03
N LYS A 8 23.37 37.99 15.96
CA LYS A 8 24.30 38.21 17.07
C LYS A 8 25.12 36.95 17.33
N ARG A 9 26.44 37.12 17.14
CA ARG A 9 27.53 36.27 17.57
C ARG A 9 27.72 36.37 19.10
N SER A 10 28.42 35.36 19.62
CA SER A 10 29.43 35.42 20.69
C SER A 10 28.98 35.14 22.12
N ARG A 11 29.49 34.04 22.69
CA ARG A 11 30.52 34.13 23.75
C ARG A 11 31.30 32.82 23.91
N LEU A 12 32.60 33.00 24.09
CA LEU A 12 33.68 32.02 24.31
C LEU A 12 33.93 31.85 25.83
N THR A 13 34.53 30.69 26.20
CA THR A 13 35.54 30.44 27.28
C THR A 13 35.11 30.57 28.75
N LEU A 14 35.58 29.83 29.77
CA LEU A 14 36.66 28.85 30.01
C LEU A 14 36.33 28.04 31.30
N ASP A 15 36.93 26.84 31.40
CA ASP A 15 37.47 26.09 32.55
C ASP A 15 36.72 25.88 33.88
N SER A 16 36.68 24.61 34.30
CA SER A 16 37.10 24.20 35.63
C SER A 16 37.56 22.73 35.58
N ASP A 17 38.87 22.52 35.59
CA ASP A 17 39.51 21.30 36.11
C ASP A 17 39.41 21.33 37.65
N ASP A 18 39.16 20.18 38.26
CA ASP A 18 39.92 19.63 39.40
C ASP A 18 39.19 18.43 40.02
N ASP A 19 39.90 17.30 39.97
CA ASP A 19 40.15 16.29 40.99
C ASP A 19 39.03 15.38 41.57
N GLU A 20 39.25 14.09 41.27
CA GLU A 20 39.32 12.93 42.18
C GLU A 20 38.48 12.96 43.47
N ASP A 21 37.54 12.01 43.61
CA ASP A 21 37.45 11.20 44.83
C ASP A 21 36.60 9.93 44.65
N GLU A 22 37.19 8.82 45.07
CA GLU A 22 36.61 7.49 45.17
C GLU A 22 35.41 7.45 46.13
N GLN A 23 34.25 6.94 45.69
CA GLN A 23 33.23 6.43 46.61
C GLN A 23 32.75 5.04 46.22
N LEU A 24 33.37 4.06 46.88
CA LEU A 24 32.85 2.74 47.25
C LEU A 24 31.32 2.70 47.38
N ARG A 25 30.64 1.98 46.48
CA ARG A 25 29.29 1.46 46.72
C ARG A 25 29.19 -0.01 46.35
N GLN A 26 29.18 -0.81 47.41
CA GLN A 26 28.60 -2.14 47.67
C GLN A 26 28.23 -3.08 46.50
N PRO A 27 28.54 -4.39 46.60
CA PRO A 27 28.11 -5.40 45.64
C PRO A 27 26.75 -6.03 46.03
N SER A 28 25.90 -6.31 45.02
CA SER A 28 24.94 -7.43 44.87
C SER A 28 23.64 -6.97 44.16
N PRO A 29 22.84 -7.84 43.50
CA PRO A 29 22.99 -9.29 43.27
C PRO A 29 22.89 -9.70 41.77
N ALA A 30 23.26 -10.95 41.48
CA ALA A 30 22.89 -11.64 40.25
C ALA A 30 21.38 -11.98 40.21
N LEU A 31 20.91 -12.33 39.00
CA LEU A 31 19.54 -12.68 38.55
C LEU A 31 18.82 -11.45 37.96
N SER A 32 18.43 -11.41 36.69
CA SER A 32 17.77 -12.47 35.94
C SER A 32 17.92 -12.22 34.44
N SER A 33 18.01 -13.31 33.66
CA SER A 33 17.69 -13.30 32.24
C SER A 33 16.38 -12.55 32.02
N LEU A 34 16.31 -11.62 31.07
CA LEU A 34 15.07 -11.26 30.38
C LEU A 34 15.39 -10.21 29.31
N SER A 35 15.03 -10.59 28.08
CA SER A 35 14.71 -9.66 27.01
C SER A 35 15.91 -9.00 26.34
N ASP A 36 16.63 -9.83 25.59
CA ASP A 36 17.27 -9.41 24.35
C ASP A 36 16.19 -8.95 23.36
N THR A 37 15.58 -7.79 23.62
CA THR A 37 14.73 -7.08 22.66
C THR A 37 15.63 -6.47 21.60
N LEU A 38 16.14 -7.35 20.73
CA LEU A 38 16.75 -7.01 19.47
C LEU A 38 15.89 -5.94 18.78
N LYS A 39 16.53 -4.81 18.48
CA LYS A 39 15.99 -3.67 17.73
C LYS A 39 15.06 -4.15 16.61
N ARG A 40 13.73 -4.09 16.81
CA ARG A 40 12.79 -4.16 15.69
C ARG A 40 13.19 -3.04 14.74
N SER A 41 13.66 -3.40 13.55
CA SER A 41 14.01 -2.41 12.54
C SER A 41 12.76 -1.60 12.23
N LYS A 42 12.90 -0.27 12.07
CA LYS A 42 11.78 0.66 11.78
C LYS A 42 10.84 0.14 10.67
N THR A 43 11.38 -0.59 9.70
CA THR A 43 10.64 -1.26 8.61
C THR A 43 9.66 -2.34 9.06
N GLN A 44 9.93 -3.06 10.15
CA GLN A 44 9.01 -4.08 10.68
C GLN A 44 7.78 -3.41 11.32
N CYS A 45 7.99 -2.28 12.02
CA CYS A 45 6.92 -1.56 12.71
C CYS A 45 5.84 -1.08 11.73
N GLU A 46 6.24 -0.41 10.65
CA GLU A 46 5.28 0.14 9.66
C GLU A 46 4.46 -0.95 8.94
N LEU A 47 5.04 -2.15 8.74
CA LEU A 47 4.31 -3.27 8.15
C LEU A 47 3.34 -3.94 9.13
N ASP A 48 3.60 -3.85 10.43
CA ASP A 48 2.71 -4.41 11.46
C ASP A 48 1.46 -3.52 11.66
N GLU A 49 1.50 -2.26 11.18
CA GLU A 49 0.36 -1.32 11.21
C GLU A 49 -0.64 -1.53 10.05
N LEU A 50 -0.28 -2.33 9.03
CA LEU A 50 -1.21 -2.67 7.95
C LEU A 50 -2.18 -3.73 8.43
N ASP A 51 -3.46 -3.40 8.48
CA ASP A 51 -4.52 -4.30 8.91
C ASP A 51 -5.81 -4.14 8.08
N ILE A 52 -6.71 -5.10 8.22
CA ILE A 52 -8.05 -5.07 7.65
C ILE A 52 -8.88 -4.07 8.46
N ILE A 53 -9.38 -3.05 7.78
CA ILE A 53 -10.23 -2.02 8.40
C ILE A 53 -11.57 -2.66 8.76
N GLU A 54 -12.06 -2.43 9.99
CA GLU A 54 -13.35 -2.94 10.41
C GLU A 54 -14.51 -2.31 9.59
N PRO A 55 -15.62 -3.04 9.40
CA PRO A 55 -16.82 -2.55 8.71
C PRO A 55 -17.30 -1.14 9.10
N LYS A 56 -17.16 -0.81 10.39
CA LYS A 56 -17.65 0.45 10.99
C LYS A 56 -16.72 1.65 10.72
N ASP A 57 -15.44 1.37 10.51
CA ASP A 57 -14.39 2.37 10.30
C ASP A 57 -14.04 2.53 8.82
N ALA A 58 -14.52 1.61 7.98
CA ALA A 58 -14.29 1.61 6.55
C ALA A 58 -15.17 2.65 5.83
N TRP A 59 -14.56 3.54 5.06
CA TRP A 59 -15.31 4.45 4.21
C TRP A 59 -15.83 3.76 2.95
N THR A 60 -16.90 4.30 2.38
CA THR A 60 -17.56 3.78 1.18
C THR A 60 -16.96 4.35 -0.10
N VAL A 61 -16.84 3.50 -1.10
CA VAL A 61 -16.38 3.78 -2.45
C VAL A 61 -17.50 3.38 -3.42
N ASP A 62 -17.80 4.25 -4.37
CA ASP A 62 -18.75 3.94 -5.44
C ASP A 62 -18.11 3.01 -6.49
N ILE A 63 -18.07 1.72 -6.17
CA ILE A 63 -17.60 0.67 -7.08
C ILE A 63 -18.48 0.57 -8.32
N GLY A 64 -19.78 0.84 -8.21
CA GLY A 64 -20.68 0.87 -9.35
C GLY A 64 -20.23 1.88 -10.41
N ALA A 65 -19.88 3.10 -9.99
CA ALA A 65 -19.35 4.12 -10.89
C ALA A 65 -18.00 3.72 -11.52
N ILE A 66 -17.13 3.01 -10.79
CA ILE A 66 -15.84 2.52 -11.32
C ILE A 66 -16.07 1.42 -12.36
N LEU A 67 -16.93 0.44 -12.06
CA LEU A 67 -17.16 -0.70 -12.96
C LEU A 67 -18.03 -0.35 -14.16
N ALA A 68 -18.85 0.71 -14.09
CA ALA A 68 -19.63 1.21 -15.22
C ALA A 68 -18.77 1.92 -16.29
N ARG A 69 -17.49 2.20 -16.00
CA ARG A 69 -16.60 2.88 -16.94
C ARG A 69 -16.14 1.92 -18.04
N PRO A 70 -15.87 2.43 -19.26
CA PRO A 70 -15.22 1.64 -20.29
C PRO A 70 -13.88 1.09 -19.78
N ALA A 71 -13.74 -0.23 -19.81
CA ALA A 71 -12.50 -0.91 -19.47
C ALA A 71 -11.77 -1.31 -20.74
N LEU A 72 -10.50 -0.94 -20.83
CA LEU A 72 -9.62 -1.43 -21.88
C LEU A 72 -9.10 -2.81 -21.48
N ALA A 73 -9.27 -3.80 -22.35
CA ALA A 73 -8.91 -5.19 -22.05
C ALA A 73 -7.39 -5.41 -21.93
N ALA A 74 -6.61 -4.71 -22.74
CA ALA A 74 -5.15 -4.66 -22.68
C ALA A 74 -4.63 -3.34 -23.26
N PRO A 75 -3.46 -2.82 -22.81
CA PRO A 75 -2.90 -1.58 -23.36
C PRO A 75 -2.70 -1.65 -24.88
N PRO A 76 -2.85 -0.55 -25.63
CA PRO A 76 -2.72 -0.55 -27.08
C PRO A 76 -1.33 -1.03 -27.50
N GLY A 77 -1.28 -1.98 -28.45
CA GLY A 77 -0.02 -2.54 -28.94
C GLY A 77 0.65 -3.55 -27.98
N SER A 78 0.02 -3.89 -26.86
CA SER A 78 0.51 -4.98 -26.01
C SER A 78 0.18 -6.35 -26.61
N GLY A 79 1.10 -7.31 -26.46
CA GLY A 79 0.88 -8.72 -26.81
C GLY A 79 0.26 -9.54 -25.67
N LEU A 80 -0.20 -8.88 -24.60
CA LEU A 80 -0.75 -9.56 -23.43
C LEU A 80 -2.17 -10.06 -23.71
N ILE A 81 -2.45 -11.30 -23.31
CA ILE A 81 -3.79 -11.86 -23.39
C ILE A 81 -4.68 -11.17 -22.34
N PRO A 82 -5.85 -10.64 -22.71
CA PRO A 82 -6.78 -10.09 -21.72
C PRO A 82 -7.31 -11.15 -20.76
N HIS A 83 -7.31 -10.83 -19.47
CA HIS A 83 -7.87 -11.64 -18.40
C HIS A 83 -8.91 -10.84 -17.63
N ASN A 84 -10.10 -11.41 -17.46
CA ASN A 84 -11.16 -10.81 -16.64
C ASN A 84 -12.02 -11.91 -16.02
N ASN A 85 -12.73 -11.58 -14.93
CA ASN A 85 -13.62 -12.50 -14.23
C ASN A 85 -15.08 -12.02 -14.27
N TRP A 86 -15.46 -11.26 -15.30
CA TRP A 86 -16.80 -10.64 -15.42
C TRP A 86 -17.94 -11.66 -15.45
N GLN A 87 -17.70 -12.85 -15.99
CA GLN A 87 -18.70 -13.92 -16.02
C GLN A 87 -19.13 -14.40 -14.63
N ARG A 88 -18.27 -14.20 -13.62
CA ARG A 88 -18.53 -14.61 -12.24
C ARG A 88 -18.91 -13.44 -11.33
N TYR A 89 -18.91 -12.22 -11.85
CA TYR A 89 -19.24 -11.03 -11.08
C TYR A 89 -20.69 -11.05 -10.60
N LYS A 90 -20.88 -10.78 -9.32
CA LYS A 90 -22.19 -10.65 -8.67
C LYS A 90 -22.25 -9.32 -7.94
N LYS A 91 -23.07 -8.41 -8.45
CA LYS A 91 -23.26 -7.08 -7.85
C LYS A 91 -23.77 -7.23 -6.41
N GLY A 92 -23.04 -6.68 -5.45
CA GLY A 92 -23.42 -6.70 -4.04
C GLY A 92 -22.87 -7.89 -3.23
N ASP A 93 -22.19 -8.82 -3.92
CA ASP A 93 -21.58 -10.03 -3.33
C ASP A 93 -20.08 -10.13 -3.63
N SER A 94 -19.63 -9.67 -4.81
CA SER A 94 -18.22 -9.80 -5.22
C SER A 94 -17.29 -8.81 -4.52
N VAL A 95 -16.18 -9.32 -4.00
CA VAL A 95 -15.02 -8.52 -3.58
C VAL A 95 -14.29 -7.96 -4.80
N THR A 96 -13.80 -6.73 -4.70
CA THR A 96 -13.02 -6.07 -5.76
C THR A 96 -11.63 -5.70 -5.27
N VAL A 97 -10.59 -6.14 -5.98
CA VAL A 97 -9.19 -5.73 -5.80
C VAL A 97 -8.85 -4.70 -6.87
N LEU A 98 -8.58 -3.47 -6.42
CA LEU A 98 -8.15 -2.36 -7.25
C LEU A 98 -6.64 -2.28 -7.25
N CYS A 99 -6.02 -2.56 -8.40
CA CYS A 99 -4.61 -2.36 -8.65
C CYS A 99 -4.39 -0.92 -9.11
N VAL A 100 -4.08 -0.03 -8.18
CA VAL A 100 -3.88 1.40 -8.46
C VAL A 100 -2.45 1.61 -8.92
N GLN A 101 -2.30 1.97 -10.19
CA GLN A 101 -1.01 2.07 -10.84
C GLN A 101 -0.61 3.51 -11.10
N GLY A 102 0.48 3.91 -10.44
CA GLY A 102 1.23 5.12 -10.67
C GLY A 102 2.45 4.81 -11.55
N ASN A 103 3.62 4.68 -10.93
CA ASN A 103 4.89 4.51 -11.63
C ASN A 103 5.52 3.12 -11.46
N MET A 104 5.03 2.31 -10.52
CA MET A 104 5.55 0.98 -10.25
C MET A 104 4.70 -0.11 -10.90
N GLN A 105 5.34 -1.17 -11.38
CA GLN A 105 4.65 -2.35 -11.94
C GLN A 105 4.66 -3.57 -11.00
N LEU A 106 5.43 -3.51 -9.91
CA LEU A 106 5.64 -4.67 -9.03
C LEU A 106 4.35 -5.20 -8.41
N HIS A 107 3.48 -4.33 -7.91
CA HIS A 107 2.23 -4.72 -7.26
C HIS A 107 1.26 -5.39 -8.24
N TYR A 108 1.22 -4.93 -9.48
CA TYR A 108 0.47 -5.57 -10.56
C TYR A 108 1.00 -6.98 -10.85
N ASN A 109 2.33 -7.14 -10.95
CA ASN A 109 2.95 -8.46 -11.15
C ASN A 109 2.60 -9.44 -10.02
N LEU A 110 2.73 -8.97 -8.77
CA LEU A 110 2.40 -9.79 -7.60
C LEU A 110 0.92 -10.17 -7.57
N LEU A 111 0.02 -9.24 -7.90
CA LEU A 111 -1.39 -9.52 -8.01
C LEU A 111 -1.64 -10.60 -9.08
N CYS A 112 -1.12 -10.42 -10.30
CA CYS A 112 -1.26 -11.39 -11.37
C CYS A 112 -0.80 -12.81 -10.96
N SER A 113 0.35 -12.92 -10.30
CA SER A 113 0.85 -14.21 -9.81
C SER A 113 0.00 -14.83 -8.71
N ALA A 114 -0.75 -14.04 -7.94
CA ALA A 114 -1.59 -14.52 -6.84
C ALA A 114 -3.05 -14.80 -7.28
N LEU A 115 -3.48 -14.40 -8.48
CA LEU A 115 -4.89 -14.41 -8.83
C LEU A 115 -5.55 -15.79 -8.79
N ASP A 116 -4.86 -16.83 -9.22
CA ASP A 116 -5.40 -18.20 -9.17
C ASP A 116 -5.70 -18.62 -7.72
N ASP A 117 -4.78 -18.33 -6.79
CA ASP A 117 -4.98 -18.57 -5.36
C ASP A 117 -6.13 -17.71 -4.82
N LEU A 118 -6.22 -16.43 -5.21
CA LEU A 118 -7.30 -15.55 -4.76
C LEU A 118 -8.67 -15.99 -5.28
N TYR A 119 -8.76 -16.49 -6.52
CA TYR A 119 -10.00 -17.04 -7.08
C TYR A 119 -10.39 -18.38 -6.45
N SER A 120 -9.44 -19.15 -5.92
CA SER A 120 -9.77 -20.34 -5.14
C SER A 120 -10.50 -19.99 -3.83
N VAL A 121 -10.20 -18.82 -3.26
CA VAL A 121 -10.85 -18.31 -2.04
C VAL A 121 -12.15 -17.59 -2.37
N SER A 122 -12.13 -16.67 -3.34
CA SER A 122 -13.28 -15.87 -3.76
C SER A 122 -13.49 -16.02 -5.27
N PRO A 123 -14.29 -17.01 -5.72
CA PRO A 123 -14.49 -17.28 -7.15
C PRO A 123 -15.11 -16.12 -7.94
N SER A 124 -15.82 -15.22 -7.24
CA SER A 124 -16.46 -14.05 -7.84
C SER A 124 -15.60 -12.78 -7.74
N LEU A 125 -14.38 -12.86 -7.19
CA LEU A 125 -13.49 -11.73 -7.04
C LEU A 125 -13.19 -11.05 -8.36
N GLN A 126 -13.14 -9.73 -8.32
CA GLN A 126 -12.80 -8.90 -9.45
C GLN A 126 -11.47 -8.21 -9.24
N ALA A 127 -10.57 -8.33 -10.21
CA ALA A 127 -9.28 -7.64 -10.20
C ALA A 127 -9.21 -6.68 -11.39
N ILE A 128 -8.99 -5.39 -11.12
CA ILE A 128 -8.94 -4.35 -12.15
C ILE A 128 -7.78 -3.38 -11.89
N ILE A 129 -7.27 -2.79 -12.97
CA ILE A 129 -6.25 -1.74 -12.89
C ILE A 129 -6.93 -0.38 -12.93
N LEU A 130 -6.60 0.48 -11.97
CA LEU A 130 -6.94 1.90 -11.98
C LEU A 130 -5.70 2.70 -12.34
N CYS A 131 -5.78 3.44 -13.44
CA CYS A 131 -4.68 4.29 -13.92
C CYS A 131 -5.23 5.64 -14.41
N HIS A 132 -4.32 6.58 -14.68
CA HIS A 132 -4.74 7.91 -15.15
C HIS A 132 -5.30 7.86 -16.58
N ASP A 133 -4.61 7.16 -17.49
CA ASP A 133 -5.05 6.97 -18.87
C ASP A 133 -4.67 5.55 -19.34
N PRO A 134 -5.66 4.67 -19.57
CA PRO A 134 -5.43 3.31 -20.06
C PRO A 134 -4.65 3.22 -21.38
N SER A 135 -4.76 4.24 -22.25
CA SER A 135 -4.13 4.23 -23.57
C SER A 135 -2.62 4.45 -23.51
N THR A 136 -2.14 5.10 -22.44
CA THR A 136 -0.71 5.37 -22.20
C THR A 136 -0.09 4.41 -21.19
N HIS A 137 -0.88 3.45 -20.69
CA HIS A 137 -0.41 2.46 -19.73
C HIS A 137 0.71 1.62 -20.32
N LYS A 138 1.82 1.53 -19.58
CA LYS A 138 2.94 0.68 -19.96
C LYS A 138 2.73 -0.71 -19.36
N PRO A 139 2.50 -1.74 -20.19
CA PRO A 139 2.32 -3.10 -19.69
C PRO A 139 3.59 -3.55 -18.98
N SER A 140 3.40 -4.44 -18.00
CA SER A 140 4.53 -5.14 -17.40
C SER A 140 5.16 -6.10 -18.40
N THR A 141 6.48 -6.17 -18.40
CA THR A 141 7.24 -7.13 -19.22
C THR A 141 7.24 -8.55 -18.64
N THR A 142 6.74 -8.73 -17.41
CA THR A 142 6.76 -10.02 -16.70
C THR A 142 5.37 -10.53 -16.35
N ALA A 143 4.31 -9.75 -16.56
CA ALA A 143 2.95 -10.19 -16.30
C ALA A 143 2.50 -11.21 -17.37
N PRO A 144 1.82 -12.31 -16.98
CA PRO A 144 1.37 -13.33 -17.92
C PRO A 144 0.16 -12.90 -18.77
N PHE A 145 -0.64 -11.93 -18.29
CA PHE A 145 -1.87 -11.47 -18.92
C PHE A 145 -2.19 -10.03 -18.50
N SER A 146 -3.07 -9.35 -19.23
CA SER A 146 -3.56 -8.01 -18.88
C SER A 146 -4.86 -8.07 -18.08
N LEU A 147 -4.94 -7.34 -16.98
CA LEU A 147 -6.21 -7.08 -16.29
C LEU A 147 -6.97 -5.93 -16.96
N PRO A 148 -8.30 -5.79 -16.73
CA PRO A 148 -9.06 -4.67 -17.29
C PRO A 148 -8.54 -3.34 -16.74
N LEU A 149 -8.22 -2.41 -17.63
CA LEU A 149 -7.73 -1.07 -17.29
C LEU A 149 -8.86 -0.06 -17.35
N ILE A 150 -9.06 0.65 -16.24
CA ILE A 150 -10.09 1.67 -16.12
C ILE A 150 -9.42 3.01 -15.82
N SER A 151 -9.85 4.05 -16.52
CA SER A 151 -9.45 5.42 -16.19
C SER A 151 -10.06 5.81 -14.84
N ALA A 152 -9.21 6.18 -13.89
CA ALA A 152 -9.60 6.65 -12.58
C ALA A 152 -9.81 8.17 -12.53
N VAL A 153 -9.47 8.89 -13.61
CA VAL A 153 -9.59 10.35 -13.69
C VAL A 153 -10.40 10.72 -14.93
N ASP A 154 -11.55 11.33 -14.70
CA ASP A 154 -12.33 11.95 -15.77
C ASP A 154 -13.22 13.03 -15.16
N PRO A 155 -13.21 14.29 -15.64
CA PRO A 155 -14.02 15.33 -15.05
C PRO A 155 -15.51 14.96 -14.95
N PRO A 156 -16.16 15.09 -13.78
CA PRO A 156 -15.67 15.66 -12.51
C PRO A 156 -15.14 14.62 -11.49
N ASN A 157 -15.06 13.34 -11.85
CA ASN A 157 -14.73 12.24 -10.97
C ASN A 157 -13.22 11.92 -10.94
N ASN A 158 -12.63 11.98 -9.74
CA ASN A 158 -11.30 11.47 -9.47
C ASN A 158 -11.39 10.35 -8.43
N HIS A 159 -11.28 9.11 -8.90
CA HIS A 159 -11.39 7.92 -8.04
C HIS A 159 -10.19 7.78 -7.10
N PHE A 160 -9.01 8.32 -7.44
CA PHE A 160 -7.86 8.32 -6.53
C PHE A 160 -8.12 9.14 -5.27
N VAL A 161 -8.80 10.29 -5.41
CA VAL A 161 -9.21 11.11 -4.25
C VAL A 161 -10.17 10.34 -3.37
N ARG A 162 -11.22 9.75 -3.96
CA ARG A 162 -12.23 8.98 -3.22
C ARG A 162 -11.66 7.75 -2.52
N LEU A 163 -10.61 7.16 -3.08
CA LEU A 163 -9.89 6.03 -2.49
C LEU A 163 -8.84 6.46 -1.45
N GLY A 164 -8.55 7.76 -1.32
CA GLY A 164 -7.47 8.28 -0.48
C GLY A 164 -6.09 7.82 -0.95
N LEU A 165 -5.90 7.64 -2.26
CA LEU A 165 -4.70 7.08 -2.87
C LEU A 165 -3.98 8.08 -3.77
N LEU A 166 -3.97 9.36 -3.40
CA LEU A 166 -3.11 10.35 -4.04
C LEU A 166 -1.72 10.33 -3.41
N HIS A 167 -0.69 10.42 -4.24
CA HIS A 167 0.68 10.50 -3.78
C HIS A 167 0.91 11.85 -3.07
N PRO A 168 1.44 11.88 -1.82
CA PRO A 168 1.61 13.13 -1.07
C PRO A 168 2.50 14.16 -1.78
N LEU A 169 3.52 13.70 -2.50
CA LEU A 169 4.40 14.53 -3.34
C LEU A 169 3.91 14.69 -4.78
N GLY A 170 2.74 14.14 -5.12
CA GLY A 170 2.20 14.08 -6.48
C GLY A 170 1.38 15.31 -6.90
N GLY A 171 1.37 16.37 -6.10
CA GLY A 171 0.64 17.61 -6.40
C GLY A 171 -0.87 17.42 -6.64
N GLY A 172 -1.46 16.38 -6.05
CA GLY A 172 -2.87 16.03 -6.23
C GLY A 172 -3.21 15.37 -7.57
N LYS A 173 -2.21 15.04 -8.40
CA LYS A 173 -2.40 14.49 -9.75
C LYS A 173 -2.05 13.02 -9.87
N PHE A 174 -0.99 12.59 -9.19
CA PHE A 174 -0.47 11.24 -9.31
C PHE A 174 -1.02 10.33 -8.20
N PRO A 175 -1.45 9.11 -8.54
CA PRO A 175 -1.85 8.14 -7.54
C PRO A 175 -0.64 7.54 -6.82
N LEU A 176 -0.88 6.96 -5.64
CA LEU A 176 0.00 5.98 -5.02
C LEU A 176 -0.07 4.66 -5.79
N ASP A 177 1.06 3.99 -5.94
CA ASP A 177 1.08 2.59 -6.34
C ASP A 177 0.57 1.74 -5.18
N ALA A 178 -0.57 1.05 -5.36
CA ALA A 178 -1.22 0.32 -4.27
C ALA A 178 -2.13 -0.82 -4.75
N LEU A 179 -2.33 -1.80 -3.88
CA LEU A 179 -3.48 -2.71 -3.96
C LEU A 179 -4.51 -2.26 -2.92
N ALA A 180 -5.75 -2.01 -3.35
CA ALA A 180 -6.85 -1.70 -2.45
C ALA A 180 -7.94 -2.77 -2.57
N VAL A 181 -8.40 -3.31 -1.44
CA VAL A 181 -9.50 -4.27 -1.38
C VAL A 181 -10.77 -3.54 -1.00
N VAL A 182 -11.82 -3.74 -1.78
CA VAL A 182 -13.16 -3.21 -1.53
C VAL A 182 -14.13 -4.38 -1.39
N ASP A 183 -14.88 -4.40 -0.31
CA ASP A 183 -15.84 -5.48 -0.06
C ASP A 183 -17.12 -5.36 -0.90
N SER A 184 -17.97 -6.37 -0.77
CA SER A 184 -19.24 -6.50 -1.49
C SER A 184 -20.23 -5.35 -1.24
N LYS A 185 -20.05 -4.60 -0.13
CA LYS A 185 -20.86 -3.42 0.22
C LYS A 185 -20.19 -2.11 -0.22
N GLY A 186 -19.10 -2.20 -0.97
CA GLY A 186 -18.38 -1.02 -1.48
C GLY A 186 -17.52 -0.34 -0.44
N ARG A 187 -17.14 -0.99 0.67
CA ARG A 187 -16.28 -0.39 1.70
C ARG A 187 -14.81 -0.71 1.43
N ARG A 188 -13.92 0.27 1.55
CA ARG A 188 -12.47 0.05 1.40
C ARG A 188 -11.91 -0.62 2.66
N ARG A 189 -11.53 -1.89 2.57
CA ARG A 189 -11.16 -2.75 3.71
C ARG A 189 -9.66 -2.94 3.91
N LEU A 190 -8.86 -2.78 2.86
CA LEU A 190 -7.40 -2.89 2.96
C LEU A 190 -6.75 -1.98 1.91
N VAL A 191 -5.59 -1.41 2.26
CA VAL A 191 -4.68 -0.74 1.33
C VAL A 191 -3.26 -1.21 1.58
N LEU A 192 -2.62 -1.73 0.54
CA LEU A 192 -1.23 -2.14 0.54
C LEU A 192 -0.44 -1.17 -0.36
N PRO A 193 0.30 -0.22 0.21
CA PRO A 193 1.09 0.73 -0.58
C PRO A 193 2.37 0.08 -1.10
N PHE A 194 2.84 0.47 -2.28
CA PHE A 194 4.10 0.02 -2.87
C PHE A 194 4.96 1.25 -3.19
N GLY A 195 6.24 1.21 -2.83
CA GLY A 195 7.15 2.36 -2.98
C GLY A 195 6.91 3.50 -2.00
N TRP A 196 5.93 3.38 -1.09
CA TRP A 196 5.61 4.38 -0.08
C TRP A 196 5.24 3.74 1.26
N GLY A 197 5.48 4.45 2.37
CA GLY A 197 5.17 4.00 3.74
C GLY A 197 5.71 2.61 4.03
N ALA A 198 4.83 1.73 4.53
CA ALA A 198 5.14 0.33 4.81
C ALA A 198 5.71 -0.44 3.59
N GLY A 199 5.39 -0.03 2.36
CA GLY A 199 5.89 -0.61 1.12
C GLY A 199 7.10 0.08 0.52
N LYS A 200 7.73 1.04 1.20
CA LYS A 200 8.84 1.83 0.66
C LYS A 200 10.01 1.00 0.13
N HIS A 201 10.29 -0.14 0.75
CA HIS A 201 11.44 -0.99 0.42
C HIS A 201 11.07 -2.25 -0.36
N VAL A 202 9.85 -2.31 -0.91
CA VAL A 202 9.28 -3.52 -1.53
C VAL A 202 10.02 -3.97 -2.80
N ASP A 203 10.65 -3.05 -3.53
CA ASP A 203 11.41 -3.28 -4.76
C ASP A 203 12.92 -3.41 -4.55
N THR A 204 13.39 -3.30 -3.31
CA THR A 204 14.81 -3.46 -2.98
C THR A 204 15.23 -4.93 -3.02
N PRO A 205 16.54 -5.26 -3.10
CA PRO A 205 17.02 -6.65 -3.06
C PRO A 205 16.54 -7.46 -1.83
N ALA A 206 16.27 -6.78 -0.71
CA ALA A 206 15.73 -7.40 0.51
C ALA A 206 14.18 -7.32 0.61
N GLY A 207 13.51 -6.74 -0.39
CA GLY A 207 12.07 -6.46 -0.39
C GLY A 207 11.17 -7.69 -0.45
N LYS A 208 11.71 -8.87 -0.77
CA LYS A 208 10.93 -10.12 -0.88
C LYS A 208 10.13 -10.46 0.38
N ARG A 209 10.68 -10.19 1.57
CA ARG A 209 9.95 -10.39 2.84
C ARG A 209 8.74 -9.46 2.96
N ILE A 210 8.86 -8.22 2.47
CA ILE A 210 7.78 -7.23 2.44
C ILE A 210 6.70 -7.67 1.45
N GLN A 211 7.10 -8.06 0.24
CA GLN A 211 6.19 -8.59 -0.79
C GLN A 211 5.38 -9.78 -0.25
N ASN A 212 6.06 -10.78 0.34
CA ASN A 212 5.40 -11.95 0.91
C ASN A 212 4.39 -11.57 2.01
N LYS A 213 4.75 -10.65 2.91
CA LYS A 213 3.85 -10.20 3.98
C LYS A 213 2.64 -9.44 3.42
N MET A 214 2.83 -8.56 2.44
CA MET A 214 1.72 -7.84 1.80
C MET A 214 0.77 -8.77 1.06
N MET A 215 1.29 -9.75 0.32
CA MET A 215 0.45 -10.72 -0.38
C MET A 215 -0.26 -11.69 0.59
N MET A 216 0.36 -12.02 1.73
CA MET A 216 -0.30 -12.75 2.82
C MET A 216 -1.47 -11.94 3.41
N LEU A 217 -1.26 -10.64 3.67
CA LEU A 217 -2.34 -9.74 4.13
C LEU A 217 -3.46 -9.60 3.11
N LEU A 218 -3.14 -9.51 1.81
CA LEU A 218 -4.12 -9.47 0.74
C LEU A 218 -5.02 -10.72 0.77
N LYS A 219 -4.40 -11.91 0.77
CA LYS A 219 -5.13 -13.18 0.82
C LYS A 219 -5.97 -13.28 2.09
N HIS A 220 -5.39 -12.95 3.25
CA HIS A 220 -6.10 -12.98 4.53
C HIS A 220 -7.30 -12.02 4.56
N CYS A 221 -7.17 -10.84 3.95
CA CYS A 221 -8.27 -9.91 3.79
C CYS A 221 -9.41 -10.54 2.97
N ILE A 222 -9.10 -11.12 1.81
CA ILE A 222 -10.11 -11.77 0.96
C ILE A 222 -10.79 -12.94 1.70
N GLU A 223 -10.02 -13.80 2.38
CA GLU A 223 -10.57 -14.88 3.23
C GLU A 223 -11.47 -14.36 4.35
N THR A 224 -11.18 -13.19 4.88
CA THR A 224 -12.00 -12.56 5.92
C THR A 224 -13.29 -12.00 5.35
N LEU A 225 -13.23 -11.32 4.20
CA LEU A 225 -14.41 -10.76 3.55
C LEU A 225 -15.37 -11.84 3.04
N GLU A 226 -14.86 -12.97 2.53
CA GLU A 226 -15.72 -14.10 2.13
C GLU A 226 -16.44 -14.75 3.32
N ARG A 227 -15.92 -14.62 4.54
CA ARG A 227 -16.59 -15.09 5.77
C ARG A 227 -17.62 -14.10 6.30
N GLU A 228 -17.52 -12.82 5.91
CA GLU A 228 -18.46 -11.76 6.28
C GLU A 228 -19.64 -11.62 5.31
N ALA A 229 -19.50 -12.15 4.09
CA ALA A 229 -20.49 -12.08 3.02
C ALA A 229 -21.67 -13.03 3.24
#